data_AF-A0AAF0BVF0-F1
#
_entry.id   AF-A0AAF0BVF0-F1
#
_cell.length_a   1.000
_cell.length_b   1.000
_cell.length_c   1.000
_cell.angle_alpha   90.00
_cell.angle_beta   90.00
_cell.angle_gamma   90.00
#
_symmetry.space_group_name_H-M   'P 1'
#
loop_
_entity.id
_entity.type
_entity.pdbx_description
1 polymer ?
#
loop_
_entity_poly.entity_id
_entity_poly.type
_entity_poly.pdbx_seq_one_letter_code
_entity_poly.pdbx_strand_id
1 'polypeptide(L)'
;MAPSSHPWRIDPGPARDLADLVGWDPTGGVRDLLGALADQVPAGTTAKLEAVAAGAVPPGADPAAVAARILGDRAAARPSPSWSCWALSTVMAALLDLGGRPAVVAALRRVDDRAPAVDLHSVVLTVDDDGPVVCDPYFATAMPGPGEEGREGVHRGARAVRGDEADGRWTYEVTRGWWTGPLRYRVLAPTCDRDDVAALCAVSVTHTGVPPGPCAAFWRTPVAVDAFVHREGGAAVREWRRDGAQGAGEAVRTEHPDWPAAAADLGRRVGVAVA
;
A
#
# COMPACT_ATOMS: atom_id res chain seq x y z
N MET A 1 21.93 17.62 12.85
CA MET A 1 21.76 16.29 13.47
C MET A 1 21.86 15.26 12.36
N ALA A 2 22.60 14.17 12.55
CA ALA A 2 22.49 13.04 11.62
C ALA A 2 21.08 12.44 11.76
N PRO A 3 20.38 12.15 10.66
CA PRO A 3 19.08 11.48 10.75
C PRO A 3 19.23 10.14 11.46
N SER A 4 18.25 9.80 12.31
CA SER A 4 18.15 8.47 12.93
C SER A 4 18.25 7.41 11.84
N SER A 5 19.07 6.37 12.05
CA SER A 5 19.14 5.23 11.14
C SER A 5 17.85 4.41 11.07
N HIS A 6 16.86 4.74 11.92
CA HIS A 6 15.60 4.02 12.09
C HIS A 6 14.41 4.99 12.27
N PRO A 7 14.04 5.80 11.27
CA PRO A 7 13.00 6.83 11.41
C PRO A 7 11.59 6.24 11.65
N TRP A 8 11.39 4.97 11.28
CA TRP A 8 10.11 4.27 11.35
C TRP A 8 9.98 3.30 12.52
N ARG A 9 11.00 3.23 13.40
CA ARG A 9 10.96 2.34 14.56
C ARG A 9 9.73 2.64 15.44
N ILE A 10 9.07 1.56 15.84
CA ILE A 10 8.03 1.55 16.88
C ILE A 10 8.47 0.65 18.03
N ASP A 11 7.72 0.63 19.11
CA ASP A 11 8.04 -0.22 20.26
C ASP A 11 8.08 -1.72 19.87
N PRO A 12 9.10 -2.49 20.30
CA PRO A 12 9.26 -3.88 19.90
C PRO A 12 8.09 -4.81 20.25
N GLY A 13 7.35 -4.51 21.34
CA GLY A 13 6.17 -5.29 21.73
C GLY A 13 5.07 -5.21 20.67
N PRO A 14 4.47 -4.02 20.44
CA PRO A 14 3.50 -3.83 19.36
C PRO A 14 3.99 -4.25 17.97
N ALA A 15 5.28 -4.09 17.67
CA ALA A 15 5.84 -4.56 16.40
C ALA A 15 5.75 -6.09 16.26
N ARG A 16 6.07 -6.85 17.33
CA ARG A 16 5.95 -8.31 17.35
C ARG A 16 4.50 -8.75 17.30
N ASP A 17 3.63 -8.12 18.09
CA ASP A 17 2.19 -8.44 18.06
C ASP A 17 1.61 -8.24 16.66
N LEU A 18 2.05 -7.19 15.95
CA LEU A 18 1.63 -6.95 14.58
C LEU A 18 2.23 -7.97 13.60
N ALA A 19 3.50 -8.34 13.76
CA ALA A 19 4.13 -9.41 12.97
C ALA A 19 3.39 -10.74 13.14
N ASP A 20 3.06 -11.11 14.38
CA ASP A 20 2.29 -12.31 14.71
C ASP A 20 0.87 -12.25 14.13
N LEU A 21 0.20 -11.09 14.21
CA LEU A 21 -1.13 -10.88 13.63
C LEU A 21 -1.13 -11.12 12.12
N VAL A 22 -0.13 -10.59 11.41
CA VAL A 22 -0.06 -10.74 9.96
C VAL A 22 0.50 -12.11 9.54
N GLY A 23 1.06 -12.87 10.49
CA GLY A 23 1.68 -14.17 10.24
C GLY A 23 3.07 -14.09 9.61
N TRP A 24 3.83 -13.03 9.91
CA TRP A 24 5.18 -12.83 9.41
C TRP A 24 6.24 -13.13 10.47
N ASP A 25 7.23 -13.96 10.12
CA ASP A 25 8.43 -14.17 10.93
C ASP A 25 9.44 -13.03 10.67
N PRO A 26 9.92 -12.29 11.69
CA PRO A 26 10.90 -11.22 11.51
C PRO A 26 12.21 -11.64 10.82
N THR A 27 12.54 -12.94 10.86
CA THR A 27 13.69 -13.51 10.12
C THR A 27 13.39 -13.75 8.64
N GLY A 28 12.11 -13.82 8.25
CA GLY A 28 11.64 -14.01 6.87
C GLY A 28 11.90 -12.80 5.96
N GLY A 29 11.83 -13.02 4.65
CA GLY A 29 12.23 -12.02 3.65
C GLY A 29 11.25 -10.86 3.47
N VAL A 30 11.66 -9.85 2.71
CA VAL A 30 10.83 -8.67 2.43
C VAL A 30 9.55 -9.04 1.67
N ARG A 31 9.65 -10.01 0.75
CA ARG A 31 8.52 -10.52 -0.03
C ARG A 31 7.52 -11.30 0.83
N ASP A 32 8.00 -11.99 1.87
CA ASP A 32 7.14 -12.72 2.79
C ASP A 32 6.31 -11.75 3.64
N LEU A 33 6.93 -10.69 4.16
CA LEU A 33 6.22 -9.61 4.85
C LEU A 33 5.16 -8.96 3.96
N LEU A 34 5.52 -8.67 2.70
CA LEU A 34 4.60 -8.07 1.74
C LEU A 34 3.38 -8.96 1.50
N GLY A 35 3.58 -10.26 1.34
CA GLY A 35 2.50 -11.24 1.19
C GLY A 35 1.60 -11.30 2.44
N ALA A 36 2.21 -11.41 3.62
CA ALA A 36 1.53 -11.43 4.90
C ALA A 36 0.64 -10.18 5.12
N LEU A 37 1.17 -8.99 4.84
CA LEU A 37 0.40 -7.74 4.89
C LEU A 37 -0.74 -7.73 3.87
N ALA A 38 -0.48 -8.10 2.62
CA ALA A 38 -1.50 -8.12 1.56
C ALA A 38 -2.64 -9.12 1.84
N ASP A 39 -2.34 -10.18 2.60
CA ASP A 39 -3.33 -11.17 3.02
C ASP A 39 -4.17 -10.68 4.20
N GLN A 40 -3.59 -9.94 5.15
CA GLN A 40 -4.27 -9.64 6.42
C GLN A 40 -4.78 -8.20 6.56
N VAL A 41 -4.21 -7.25 5.82
CA VAL A 41 -4.49 -5.82 5.99
C VAL A 41 -5.02 -5.23 4.67
N PRO A 42 -6.30 -4.77 4.61
CA PRO A 42 -6.85 -4.24 3.38
C PRO A 42 -6.21 -2.91 2.99
N ALA A 43 -5.82 -2.79 1.72
CA ALA A 43 -5.41 -1.52 1.12
C ALA A 43 -6.64 -0.74 0.64
N GLY A 44 -6.72 0.56 0.90
CA GLY A 44 -7.85 1.38 0.45
C GLY A 44 -7.97 2.72 1.16
N THR A 45 -9.21 3.18 1.34
CA THR A 45 -9.50 4.58 1.68
C THR A 45 -10.34 4.77 2.94
N THR A 46 -10.89 3.75 3.59
CA THR A 46 -11.87 3.97 4.66
C THR A 46 -11.26 4.62 5.90
N ALA A 47 -10.05 4.23 6.33
CA ALA A 47 -9.34 4.91 7.42
C ALA A 47 -9.05 6.40 7.11
N LYS A 48 -8.77 6.70 5.84
CA LYS A 48 -8.56 8.08 5.37
C LYS A 48 -9.88 8.87 5.43
N LEU A 49 -10.97 8.31 4.92
CA LEU A 49 -12.27 8.96 4.89
C LEU A 49 -12.80 9.25 6.31
N GLU A 50 -12.60 8.34 7.25
CA GLU A 50 -12.92 8.57 8.67
C GLU A 50 -12.13 9.74 9.26
N ALA A 51 -10.82 9.82 9.00
CA ALA A 51 -10.00 10.93 9.47
C ALA A 51 -10.47 12.27 8.88
N VAL A 52 -10.77 12.30 7.58
CA VAL A 52 -11.31 13.49 6.91
C VAL A 52 -12.65 13.91 7.52
N ALA A 53 -13.56 12.95 7.76
CA ALA A 53 -14.85 13.22 8.39
C ALA A 53 -14.70 13.78 9.82
N ALA A 54 -13.62 13.39 10.53
CA ALA A 54 -13.27 13.92 11.84
C ALA A 54 -12.48 15.25 11.79
N GLY A 55 -12.21 15.81 10.61
CA GLY A 55 -11.40 17.02 10.46
C GLY A 55 -9.91 16.81 10.78
N ALA A 56 -9.42 15.57 10.69
CA ALA A 56 -8.06 15.18 11.01
C ALA A 56 -7.23 14.85 9.76
N VAL A 57 -5.90 14.84 9.93
CA VAL A 57 -4.98 14.34 8.91
C VAL A 57 -5.08 12.81 8.82
N PRO A 58 -5.14 12.22 7.62
CA PRO A 58 -5.19 10.77 7.44
C PRO A 58 -4.01 10.07 8.11
N PRO A 59 -4.22 8.87 8.67
CA PRO A 59 -3.16 8.10 9.28
C PRO A 59 -2.09 7.74 8.24
N GLY A 60 -0.83 7.85 8.64
CA GLY A 60 0.32 7.52 7.78
C GLY A 60 1.66 7.87 8.42
N ALA A 61 1.76 9.04 9.04
CA ALA A 61 3.01 9.54 9.62
C ALA A 61 3.45 8.83 10.92
N ASP A 62 2.49 8.26 11.64
CA ASP A 62 2.73 7.54 12.90
C ASP A 62 2.40 6.05 12.75
N PRO A 63 3.42 5.21 12.42
CA PRO A 63 3.20 3.77 12.30
C PRO A 63 2.81 3.11 13.64
N ALA A 64 3.15 3.69 14.80
CA ALA A 64 2.78 3.13 16.09
C ALA A 64 1.27 3.29 16.32
N ALA A 65 0.72 4.46 16.01
CA ALA A 65 -0.73 4.68 16.06
C ALA A 65 -1.51 3.78 15.08
N VAL A 66 -0.97 3.59 13.86
CA VAL A 66 -1.57 2.67 12.88
C VAL A 66 -1.55 1.23 13.40
N ALA A 67 -0.40 0.76 13.89
CA ALA A 67 -0.25 -0.59 14.46
C ALA A 67 -1.20 -0.81 15.66
N ALA A 68 -1.25 0.14 16.59
CA ALA A 68 -2.13 0.08 17.75
C ALA A 68 -3.61 0.00 17.34
N ARG A 69 -4.01 0.74 16.31
CA ARG A 69 -5.39 0.67 15.79
C ARG A 69 -5.67 -0.69 15.15
N ILE A 70 -4.78 -1.22 14.31
CA ILE A 70 -4.95 -2.56 13.69
C ILE A 70 -5.11 -3.62 14.78
N LEU A 71 -4.20 -3.63 15.77
CA LEU A 71 -4.22 -4.59 16.89
C LEU A 71 -5.48 -4.43 17.74
N GLY A 72 -5.86 -3.21 18.08
CA GLY A 72 -7.03 -2.91 18.89
C GLY A 72 -8.35 -3.25 18.19
N ASP A 73 -8.45 -3.02 16.88
CA ASP A 73 -9.62 -3.41 16.08
C ASP A 73 -9.73 -4.95 16.03
N ARG A 74 -8.60 -5.65 15.84
CA ARG A 74 -8.55 -7.12 15.85
C ARG A 74 -8.95 -7.71 17.20
N ALA A 75 -8.40 -7.21 18.30
CA ALA A 75 -8.70 -7.69 19.64
C ALA A 75 -10.17 -7.48 20.02
N ALA A 76 -10.78 -6.40 19.54
CA ALA A 76 -12.19 -6.09 19.75
C ALA A 76 -13.13 -6.76 18.73
N ALA A 77 -12.61 -7.62 17.83
CA ALA A 77 -13.36 -8.22 16.72
C ALA A 77 -14.13 -7.19 15.86
N ARG A 78 -13.58 -5.98 15.72
CA ARG A 78 -14.16 -4.92 14.90
C ARG A 78 -13.75 -5.10 13.43
N PRO A 79 -14.60 -4.71 12.48
CA PRO A 79 -14.22 -4.67 11.08
C PRO A 79 -12.98 -3.78 10.88
N SER A 80 -12.03 -4.26 10.08
CA SER A 80 -10.80 -3.53 9.78
C SER A 80 -11.11 -2.41 8.79
N PRO A 81 -10.66 -1.17 9.03
CA PRO A 81 -10.66 -0.17 7.99
C PRO A 81 -9.60 -0.54 6.92
N SER A 82 -9.76 -0.03 5.71
CA SER A 82 -8.75 -0.11 4.66
C SER A 82 -7.79 1.08 4.72
N TRP A 83 -6.53 0.80 4.43
CA TRP A 83 -5.40 1.68 4.74
C TRP A 83 -4.78 2.25 3.48
N SER A 84 -4.44 3.54 3.54
CA SER A 84 -3.78 4.24 2.44
C SER A 84 -2.34 3.74 2.23
N CYS A 85 -1.74 4.09 1.10
CA CYS A 85 -0.35 3.76 0.82
C CYS A 85 0.59 4.26 1.93
N TRP A 86 0.39 5.48 2.42
CA TRP A 86 1.23 6.05 3.49
C TRP A 86 1.21 5.21 4.77
N ALA A 87 0.03 4.78 5.21
CA ALA A 87 -0.13 3.94 6.40
C ALA A 87 0.54 2.57 6.22
N LEU A 88 0.33 1.94 5.07
CA LEU A 88 0.93 0.63 4.79
C LEU A 88 2.45 0.69 4.63
N SER A 89 2.98 1.72 3.96
CA SER A 89 4.43 1.89 3.79
C SER A 89 5.15 2.13 5.11
N THR A 90 4.60 2.97 6.01
CA THR A 90 5.26 3.24 7.29
C THR A 90 5.16 2.06 8.26
N VAL A 91 4.04 1.32 8.27
CA VAL A 91 3.92 0.05 9.01
C VAL A 91 4.90 -1.00 8.48
N MET A 92 4.99 -1.17 7.16
CA MET A 92 5.95 -2.12 6.57
C MET A 92 7.39 -1.73 6.92
N ALA A 93 7.74 -0.43 6.84
CA ALA A 93 9.07 0.04 7.25
C ALA A 93 9.36 -0.22 8.74
N ALA A 94 8.36 -0.07 9.62
CA ALA A 94 8.49 -0.38 11.05
C ALA A 94 8.69 -1.88 11.32
N LEU A 95 7.99 -2.75 10.59
CA LEU A 95 8.15 -4.21 10.69
C LEU A 95 9.51 -4.67 10.14
N LEU A 96 9.97 -4.09 9.03
CA LEU A 96 11.32 -4.34 8.53
C LEU A 96 12.41 -3.93 9.53
N ASP A 97 12.20 -2.82 10.26
CA ASP A 97 13.09 -2.40 11.36
C ASP A 97 13.17 -3.46 12.47
N LEU A 98 12.05 -4.06 12.85
CA LEU A 98 12.01 -5.18 13.80
C LEU A 98 12.84 -6.37 13.32
N GLY A 99 12.78 -6.67 12.01
CA GLY A 99 13.61 -7.69 11.37
C GLY A 99 15.08 -7.28 11.15
N GLY A 100 15.50 -6.11 11.63
CA GLY A 100 16.87 -5.60 11.47
C GLY A 100 17.21 -5.15 10.05
N ARG A 101 16.22 -4.91 9.19
CA ARG A 101 16.42 -4.48 7.80
C ARG A 101 16.24 -2.97 7.68
N PRO A 102 17.21 -2.23 7.08
CA PRO A 102 17.06 -0.80 6.88
C PRO A 102 15.95 -0.52 5.86
N ALA A 103 14.98 0.30 6.24
CA ALA A 103 13.85 0.67 5.39
C ALA A 103 13.62 2.18 5.42
N VAL A 104 13.36 2.75 4.24
CA VAL A 104 12.95 4.15 4.08
C VAL A 104 11.66 4.22 3.27
N VAL A 105 10.82 5.22 3.57
CA VAL A 105 9.63 5.50 2.78
C VAL A 105 9.99 6.54 1.73
N ALA A 106 9.64 6.28 0.47
CA ALA A 106 9.82 7.22 -0.64
C ALA A 106 8.46 7.76 -1.09
N ALA A 107 8.44 9.04 -1.46
CA ALA A 107 7.29 9.69 -2.05
C ALA A 107 7.41 9.70 -3.58
N LEU A 108 6.34 9.28 -4.24
CA LEU A 108 6.21 9.22 -5.68
C LEU A 108 5.07 10.13 -6.15
N ARG A 109 5.21 10.66 -7.36
CA ARG A 109 4.20 11.45 -8.06
C ARG A 109 3.81 10.71 -9.33
N ARG A 110 2.52 10.49 -9.55
CA ARG A 110 2.04 9.91 -10.82
C ARG A 110 2.28 10.86 -12.00
N VAL A 111 2.70 10.35 -13.15
CA VAL A 111 3.14 11.15 -14.32
C VAL A 111 2.59 10.66 -15.66
N ASP A 112 1.73 9.65 -15.69
CA ASP A 112 1.04 9.27 -16.94
C ASP A 112 -0.05 10.28 -17.35
N ASP A 113 -0.47 10.24 -18.62
CA ASP A 113 -1.41 11.19 -19.23
C ASP A 113 -2.77 11.30 -18.53
N ARG A 114 -3.10 10.32 -17.68
CA ARG A 114 -4.36 10.25 -16.92
C ARG A 114 -4.19 10.67 -15.46
N ALA A 115 -2.99 11.09 -15.06
CA ALA A 115 -2.70 11.48 -13.69
C ALA A 115 -3.46 12.78 -13.33
N PRO A 116 -4.24 12.80 -12.24
CA PRO A 116 -4.73 14.05 -11.66
C PRO A 116 -3.59 15.03 -11.35
N ALA A 117 -3.90 16.32 -11.22
CA ALA A 117 -2.91 17.35 -10.89
C ALA A 117 -2.10 17.01 -9.62
N VAL A 118 -2.76 16.38 -8.63
CA VAL A 118 -2.14 15.86 -7.41
C VAL A 118 -2.53 14.40 -7.22
N ASP A 119 -1.58 13.51 -7.47
CA ASP A 119 -1.69 12.07 -7.24
C ASP A 119 -0.32 11.59 -6.75
N LEU A 120 -0.26 11.41 -5.43
CA LEU A 120 0.93 11.08 -4.67
C LEU A 120 0.78 9.67 -4.12
N HIS A 121 1.90 8.96 -4.09
CA HIS A 121 1.96 7.57 -3.67
C HIS A 121 3.21 7.29 -2.87
N SER A 122 3.19 6.24 -2.04
CA SER A 122 4.34 5.86 -1.23
C SER A 122 4.76 4.43 -1.51
N VAL A 123 6.07 4.22 -1.43
CA VAL A 123 6.69 2.89 -1.47
C VAL A 123 7.77 2.82 -0.40
N VAL A 124 8.23 1.61 -0.10
CA VAL A 124 9.33 1.33 0.81
C VAL A 124 10.55 0.93 0.01
N LEU A 125 11.68 1.59 0.26
CA LEU A 125 12.98 1.18 -0.26
C LEU A 125 13.72 0.45 0.87
N THR A 126 14.21 -0.74 0.58
CA THR A 126 14.90 -1.60 1.54
C THR A 126 15.95 -2.47 0.83
N VAL A 127 16.60 -3.35 1.59
CA VAL A 127 17.51 -4.38 1.08
C VAL A 127 16.96 -5.75 1.48
N ASP A 128 16.96 -6.66 0.52
CA ASP A 128 16.69 -8.10 0.70
C ASP A 128 17.98 -8.88 0.38
N ASP A 129 17.97 -10.21 0.52
CA ASP A 129 19.17 -11.05 0.29
C ASP A 129 19.79 -10.86 -1.11
N ASP A 130 18.94 -10.58 -2.12
CA ASP A 130 19.36 -10.37 -3.51
C ASP A 130 19.81 -8.92 -3.82
N GLY A 131 19.76 -8.01 -2.84
CA GLY A 131 20.14 -6.61 -2.98
C GLY A 131 18.99 -5.61 -2.76
N PRO A 132 19.09 -4.38 -3.30
CA PRO A 132 18.07 -3.34 -3.13
C PRO A 132 16.71 -3.76 -3.69
N VAL A 133 15.63 -3.42 -2.98
CA VAL A 133 14.25 -3.74 -3.35
C VAL A 133 13.36 -2.50 -3.20
N VAL A 134 12.49 -2.28 -4.18
CA VAL A 134 11.34 -1.37 -4.08
C VAL A 134 10.12 -2.21 -3.72
N CYS A 135 9.48 -1.88 -2.61
CA CYS A 135 8.28 -2.55 -2.11
C CYS A 135 7.10 -1.60 -2.06
N ASP A 136 6.00 -2.02 -2.65
CA ASP A 136 4.74 -1.32 -2.63
C ASP A 136 3.71 -2.18 -1.89
N PRO A 137 3.50 -1.95 -0.58
CA PRO A 137 2.51 -2.71 0.18
C PRO A 137 1.07 -2.35 -0.19
N TYR A 138 0.83 -1.17 -0.76
CA TYR A 138 -0.51 -0.78 -1.18
C TYR A 138 -0.97 -1.54 -2.42
N PHE A 139 -0.05 -1.78 -3.36
CA PHE A 139 -0.31 -2.62 -4.51
C PHE A 139 0.13 -4.07 -4.33
N ALA A 140 0.73 -4.48 -3.21
CA ALA A 140 1.34 -5.79 -3.00
C ALA A 140 2.29 -6.20 -4.14
N THR A 141 3.28 -5.34 -4.39
CA THR A 141 4.35 -5.62 -5.36
C THR A 141 5.72 -5.38 -4.74
N ALA A 142 6.67 -6.27 -5.04
CA ALA A 142 8.08 -6.09 -4.72
C ALA A 142 8.89 -6.37 -5.97
N MET A 143 9.88 -5.55 -6.25
CA MET A 143 10.78 -5.72 -7.38
C MET A 143 12.22 -5.39 -6.98
N PRO A 144 13.21 -5.87 -7.76
CA PRO A 144 14.55 -5.33 -7.67
C PRO A 144 14.50 -3.80 -7.76
N GLY A 145 15.19 -3.14 -6.83
CA GLY A 145 15.32 -1.70 -6.86
C GLY A 145 16.12 -1.24 -8.07
N PRO A 146 16.02 0.03 -8.45
CA PRO A 146 16.85 0.60 -9.51
C PRO A 146 18.32 0.42 -9.13
N GLY A 147 19.07 -0.32 -9.96
CA GLY A 147 20.50 -0.52 -9.78
C GLY A 147 21.32 0.69 -10.25
N GLU A 148 22.41 0.41 -10.96
CA GLU A 148 23.11 1.43 -11.76
C GLU A 148 22.16 2.06 -12.80
N GLU A 149 22.55 3.23 -13.30
CA GLU A 149 21.84 3.93 -14.39
C GLU A 149 21.53 2.98 -15.56
N GLY A 150 20.34 3.11 -16.16
CA GLY A 150 19.86 2.23 -17.24
C GLY A 150 19.46 0.80 -16.84
N ARG A 151 19.56 0.40 -15.56
CA ARG A 151 19.10 -0.93 -15.12
C ARG A 151 17.62 -0.95 -14.75
N GLU A 152 16.97 -2.04 -15.15
CA GLU A 152 15.55 -2.29 -14.97
C GLU A 152 15.33 -3.45 -14.00
N GLY A 153 14.44 -3.25 -13.02
CA GLY A 153 13.88 -4.31 -12.18
C GLY A 153 12.45 -4.62 -12.59
N VAL A 154 12.18 -5.84 -13.06
CA VAL A 154 10.83 -6.28 -13.43
C VAL A 154 10.36 -7.40 -12.51
N HIS A 155 9.17 -7.25 -11.94
CA HIS A 155 8.51 -8.33 -11.25
C HIS A 155 6.98 -8.22 -11.34
N ARG A 156 6.36 -9.25 -11.94
CA ARG A 156 4.91 -9.53 -11.83
C ARG A 156 4.00 -8.31 -11.99
N GLY A 157 4.08 -7.66 -13.15
CA GLY A 157 3.26 -6.50 -13.48
C GLY A 157 3.81 -5.17 -12.93
N ALA A 158 4.84 -5.19 -12.08
CA ALA A 158 5.52 -3.98 -11.65
C ALA A 158 6.93 -3.91 -12.30
N ARG A 159 7.35 -2.70 -12.62
CA ARG A 159 8.63 -2.36 -13.26
C ARG A 159 9.21 -1.10 -12.59
N ALA A 160 10.48 -1.12 -12.23
CA ALA A 160 11.21 0.05 -11.73
C ALA A 160 12.39 0.31 -12.64
N VAL A 161 12.50 1.53 -13.15
CA VAL A 161 13.57 1.93 -14.07
C VAL A 161 14.25 3.15 -13.48
N ARG A 162 15.57 3.08 -13.27
CA ARG A 162 16.34 4.29 -12.99
C ARG A 162 16.28 5.18 -14.23
N GLY A 163 15.78 6.40 -14.09
CA GLY A 163 15.69 7.32 -15.22
C GLY A 163 17.08 7.82 -15.60
N ASP A 164 17.27 8.07 -16.89
CA ASP A 164 18.45 8.74 -17.47
C ASP A 164 18.34 10.28 -17.34
N GLU A 165 17.40 10.78 -16.54
CA GLU A 165 17.22 12.21 -16.33
C GLU A 165 18.43 12.79 -15.58
N ALA A 166 18.80 14.04 -15.89
CA ALA A 166 19.97 14.71 -15.34
C ALA A 166 20.01 14.82 -13.80
N ASP A 167 18.90 14.51 -13.12
CA ASP A 167 18.77 14.47 -11.67
C ASP A 167 18.94 13.06 -11.05
N GLY A 168 19.14 12.03 -11.88
CA GLY A 168 19.36 10.64 -11.46
C GLY A 168 18.15 9.97 -10.79
N ARG A 169 16.95 10.56 -10.91
CA ARG A 169 15.73 10.03 -10.29
C ARG A 169 15.17 8.84 -11.06
N TRP A 170 14.57 7.91 -10.34
CA TRP A 170 13.98 6.71 -10.92
C TRP A 170 12.47 6.85 -11.13
N THR A 171 11.95 6.02 -12.02
CA THR A 171 10.53 5.87 -12.31
C THR A 171 10.05 4.50 -11.83
N TYR A 172 8.81 4.50 -11.35
CA TYR A 172 8.09 3.32 -10.90
C TYR A 172 6.88 3.14 -11.79
N GLU A 173 6.77 1.99 -12.44
CA GLU A 173 5.61 1.61 -13.21
C GLU A 173 4.97 0.40 -12.55
N VAL A 174 3.66 0.44 -12.37
CA VAL A 174 2.90 -0.70 -11.88
C VAL A 174 1.71 -0.93 -12.80
N THR A 175 1.54 -2.19 -13.15
CA THR A 175 0.53 -2.71 -14.05
C THR A 175 -0.10 -3.91 -13.38
N ARG A 176 -1.43 -3.95 -13.43
CA ARG A 176 -2.19 -5.16 -13.17
C ARG A 176 -2.89 -5.53 -14.46
N GLY A 177 -3.03 -6.83 -14.74
CA GLY A 177 -3.58 -7.31 -16.03
C GLY A 177 -4.98 -6.78 -16.33
N TRP A 178 -5.72 -6.34 -15.32
CA TRP A 178 -7.05 -5.77 -15.44
C TRP A 178 -7.11 -4.23 -15.45
N TRP A 179 -5.98 -3.56 -15.32
CA TRP A 179 -5.94 -2.10 -15.48
C TRP A 179 -5.94 -1.76 -16.97
N THR A 180 -6.60 -0.66 -17.31
CA THR A 180 -6.64 -0.13 -18.69
C THR A 180 -5.28 0.35 -19.19
N GLY A 181 -4.28 0.40 -18.31
CA GLY A 181 -2.89 0.67 -18.64
C GLY A 181 -2.04 0.75 -17.36
N PRO A 182 -0.72 0.85 -17.50
CA PRO A 182 0.17 1.08 -16.37
C PRO A 182 -0.15 2.39 -15.66
N LEU A 183 0.11 2.43 -14.36
CA LEU A 183 0.30 3.65 -13.60
C LEU A 183 1.80 3.94 -13.55
N ARG A 184 2.19 5.15 -13.96
CA ARG A 184 3.60 5.57 -13.97
C ARG A 184 3.83 6.64 -12.95
N TYR A 185 4.89 6.49 -12.18
CA TYR A 185 5.29 7.42 -11.14
C TYR A 185 6.75 7.81 -11.29
N ARG A 186 7.04 9.04 -10.89
CA ARG A 186 8.38 9.59 -10.71
C ARG A 186 8.64 9.81 -9.23
N VAL A 187 9.87 9.60 -8.79
CA VAL A 187 10.26 9.90 -7.40
C VAL A 187 10.23 11.39 -7.15
N LEU A 188 9.44 11.80 -6.16
CA LEU A 188 9.42 13.15 -5.64
C LEU A 188 10.47 13.33 -4.55
N ALA A 189 10.54 12.39 -3.61
CA ALA A 189 11.52 12.34 -2.53
C ALA A 189 11.94 10.87 -2.29
N PRO A 190 13.24 10.53 -2.41
CA PRO A 190 13.71 9.14 -2.23
C PRO A 190 13.68 8.68 -0.76
N THR A 191 13.61 9.64 0.17
CA THR A 191 13.52 9.42 1.61
C THR A 191 12.58 10.46 2.18
N CYS A 192 11.55 10.02 2.89
CA CYS A 192 10.66 10.86 3.68
C CYS A 192 10.89 10.56 5.17
N ASP A 193 10.76 11.58 6.00
CA ASP A 193 10.57 11.39 7.44
C ASP A 193 9.08 11.46 7.82
N ARG A 194 8.79 11.53 9.12
CA ARG A 194 7.41 11.58 9.63
C ARG A 194 6.71 12.89 9.28
N ASP A 195 7.43 14.01 9.27
CA ASP A 195 6.87 15.33 8.95
C ASP A 195 6.57 15.43 7.46
N ASP A 196 7.44 14.89 6.61
CA ASP A 196 7.19 14.75 5.17
C ASP A 196 5.91 13.92 4.91
N VAL A 197 5.80 12.73 5.54
CA VAL A 197 4.61 11.89 5.38
C VAL A 197 3.36 12.58 5.92
N ALA A 198 3.44 13.30 7.04
CA ALA A 198 2.32 14.06 7.59
C ALA A 198 1.84 15.13 6.61
N ALA A 199 2.77 15.88 6.00
CA ALA A 199 2.45 16.88 4.99
C ALA A 199 1.82 16.25 3.73
N LEU A 200 2.34 15.12 3.26
CA LEU A 200 1.82 14.41 2.08
C LEU A 200 0.44 13.78 2.36
N CYS A 201 0.19 13.29 3.57
CA CYS A 201 -1.14 12.88 4.04
C CYS A 201 -2.11 14.07 4.06
N ALA A 202 -1.67 15.25 4.51
CA ALA A 202 -2.51 16.45 4.53
C ALA A 202 -2.86 16.95 3.12
N VAL A 203 -1.90 16.96 2.19
CA VAL A 203 -2.16 17.23 0.76
C VAL A 203 -3.18 16.25 0.18
N SER A 204 -3.15 15.01 0.66
CA SER A 204 -4.10 13.98 0.25
C SER A 204 -5.54 14.24 0.72
N VAL A 205 -5.76 15.10 1.71
CA VAL A 205 -7.12 15.53 2.11
C VAL A 205 -7.68 16.55 1.12
N THR A 206 -6.83 17.47 0.66
CA THR A 206 -7.27 18.66 -0.07
C THR A 206 -7.29 18.48 -1.58
N HIS A 207 -6.42 17.63 -2.13
CA HIS A 207 -6.16 17.62 -3.58
C HIS A 207 -6.25 16.27 -4.27
N THR A 208 -6.28 15.15 -3.54
CA THR A 208 -6.24 13.86 -4.25
C THR A 208 -7.56 13.53 -4.91
N GLY A 209 -7.48 13.15 -6.19
CA GLY A 209 -8.51 12.41 -6.91
C GLY A 209 -8.68 10.95 -6.44
N VAL A 210 -8.56 10.70 -5.13
CA VAL A 210 -8.99 9.43 -4.52
C VAL A 210 -10.47 9.25 -4.85
N PRO A 211 -10.93 8.03 -5.20
CA PRO A 211 -12.34 7.80 -5.48
C PRO A 211 -13.19 8.45 -4.38
N PRO A 212 -14.25 9.20 -4.72
CA PRO A 212 -15.03 9.98 -3.76
C PRO A 212 -15.76 9.12 -2.71
N GLY A 213 -15.56 7.81 -2.74
CA GLY A 213 -16.19 6.85 -1.87
C GLY A 213 -15.21 5.80 -1.34
N PRO A 214 -15.68 4.99 -0.38
CA PRO A 214 -14.88 3.95 0.23
C PRO A 214 -14.46 2.89 -0.79
N CYS A 215 -13.23 2.39 -0.61
CA CYS A 215 -12.73 1.22 -1.29
C CYS A 215 -11.83 0.40 -0.36
N ALA A 216 -11.73 -0.90 -0.63
CA ALA A 216 -10.85 -1.83 0.06
C ALA A 216 -10.40 -2.93 -0.91
N ALA A 217 -9.15 -3.36 -0.82
CA ALA A 217 -8.59 -4.38 -1.67
C ALA A 217 -7.67 -5.30 -0.87
N PHE A 218 -7.75 -6.59 -1.19
CA PHE A 218 -6.80 -7.61 -0.76
C PHE A 218 -6.13 -8.17 -2.01
N TRP A 219 -4.83 -7.95 -2.14
CA TRP A 219 -4.05 -8.34 -3.32
C TRP A 219 -3.43 -9.73 -3.16
N ARG A 220 -4.26 -10.72 -2.80
CA ARG A 220 -3.80 -12.08 -2.52
C ARG A 220 -3.47 -12.84 -3.82
N THR A 221 -2.69 -13.90 -3.68
CA THR A 221 -2.43 -14.85 -4.78
C THR A 221 -3.05 -16.20 -4.41
N PRO A 222 -3.78 -16.87 -5.33
CA PRO A 222 -3.97 -16.53 -6.75
C PRO A 222 -5.14 -15.57 -7.06
N VAL A 223 -5.85 -15.09 -6.04
CA VAL A 223 -7.06 -14.27 -6.19
C VAL A 223 -6.91 -12.93 -5.51
N ALA A 224 -7.05 -11.84 -6.28
CA ALA A 224 -7.21 -10.51 -5.72
C ALA A 224 -8.70 -10.16 -5.62
N VAL A 225 -9.12 -9.51 -4.54
CA VAL A 225 -10.50 -9.08 -4.36
C VAL A 225 -10.53 -7.62 -3.94
N ASP A 226 -11.33 -6.81 -4.61
CA ASP A 226 -11.56 -5.42 -4.24
C ASP A 226 -13.04 -5.09 -4.14
N ALA A 227 -13.36 -4.08 -3.32
CA ALA A 227 -14.67 -3.48 -3.22
C ALA A 227 -14.54 -1.96 -3.38
N PHE A 228 -15.53 -1.33 -4.02
CA PHE A 228 -15.56 0.11 -4.24
C PHE A 228 -16.98 0.61 -4.44
N VAL A 229 -17.19 1.90 -4.15
CA VAL A 229 -18.45 2.61 -4.43
C VAL A 229 -18.43 3.22 -5.82
N HIS A 230 -19.56 3.11 -6.54
CA HIS A 230 -19.75 3.77 -7.83
C HIS A 230 -20.00 5.25 -7.65
N ARG A 231 -19.60 6.04 -8.65
CA ARG A 231 -19.88 7.48 -8.66
C ARG A 231 -21.38 7.80 -8.72
N GLU A 232 -22.17 6.93 -9.36
CA GLU A 232 -23.61 7.09 -9.58
C GLU A 232 -24.46 6.48 -8.46
N GLY A 233 -23.83 5.90 -7.43
CA GLY A 233 -24.50 5.18 -6.35
C GLY A 233 -24.38 3.65 -6.48
N GLY A 234 -24.54 2.96 -5.36
CA GLY A 234 -24.25 1.53 -5.25
C GLY A 234 -22.77 1.23 -5.05
N ALA A 235 -22.47 -0.05 -4.90
CA ALA A 235 -21.11 -0.55 -4.73
C ALA A 235 -20.93 -1.87 -5.47
N ALA A 236 -19.68 -2.27 -5.70
CA ALA A 236 -19.37 -3.57 -6.28
C ALA A 236 -18.22 -4.24 -5.55
N VAL A 237 -18.23 -5.57 -5.58
CA VAL A 237 -17.07 -6.42 -5.27
C VAL A 237 -16.58 -7.05 -6.58
N ARG A 238 -15.28 -6.98 -6.83
CA ARG A 238 -14.61 -7.64 -7.96
C ARG A 238 -13.64 -8.67 -7.44
N GLU A 239 -13.73 -9.87 -8.00
CA GLU A 239 -12.77 -10.95 -7.79
C GLU A 239 -11.97 -11.16 -9.07
N TRP A 240 -10.66 -10.98 -8.98
CA TRP A 240 -9.71 -11.14 -10.07
C TRP A 240 -8.95 -12.45 -9.90
N ARG A 241 -9.12 -13.38 -10.83
CA ARG A 241 -8.33 -14.61 -10.86
C ARG A 241 -7.14 -14.42 -11.77
N ARG A 242 -5.97 -14.79 -11.28
CA ARG A 242 -4.73 -14.65 -12.03
C ARG A 242 -4.55 -15.81 -13.01
N ASP A 243 -4.89 -15.60 -14.28
CA ASP A 243 -4.54 -16.52 -15.36
C ASP A 243 -3.07 -16.28 -15.79
N GLY A 244 -2.15 -16.95 -15.10
CA GLY A 244 -0.73 -16.98 -15.45
C GLY A 244 0.07 -15.71 -15.13
N ALA A 245 1.26 -15.60 -15.74
CA ALA A 245 2.26 -14.60 -15.38
C ALA A 245 1.92 -13.15 -15.81
N GLN A 246 1.05 -12.97 -16.81
CA GLN A 246 0.75 -11.67 -17.44
C GLN A 246 -0.72 -11.47 -17.89
N GLY A 247 -1.63 -12.44 -17.68
CA GLY A 247 -2.97 -12.41 -18.28
C GLY A 247 -3.98 -11.53 -17.55
N ALA A 248 -4.77 -10.77 -18.29
CA ALA A 248 -5.93 -10.02 -17.80
C ALA A 248 -6.87 -10.96 -17.04
N GLY A 249 -6.94 -10.81 -15.72
CA GLY A 249 -7.88 -11.61 -14.93
C GLY A 249 -9.30 -11.23 -15.31
N GLU A 250 -10.15 -12.23 -15.56
CA GLU A 250 -11.59 -12.00 -15.62
C GLU A 250 -12.05 -11.60 -14.21
N ALA A 251 -12.67 -10.41 -14.12
CA ALA A 251 -13.34 -10.02 -12.88
C ALA A 251 -14.73 -10.64 -12.84
N VAL A 252 -14.97 -11.52 -11.88
CA VAL A 252 -16.36 -11.75 -11.45
C VAL A 252 -16.76 -10.54 -10.63
N ARG A 253 -17.66 -9.73 -11.20
CA ARG A 253 -18.20 -8.54 -10.55
C ARG A 253 -19.56 -8.85 -9.94
N THR A 254 -19.73 -8.48 -8.68
CA THR A 254 -21.00 -8.60 -7.94
C THR A 254 -21.41 -7.21 -7.49
N GLU A 255 -22.58 -6.76 -7.94
CA GLU A 255 -23.16 -5.48 -7.53
C GLU A 255 -23.86 -5.59 -6.18
N HIS A 256 -23.82 -4.49 -5.44
CA HIS A 256 -24.41 -4.33 -4.12
C HIS A 256 -25.13 -2.97 -4.05
N PRO A 257 -26.20 -2.86 -3.24
CA PRO A 257 -26.96 -1.62 -3.10
C PRO A 257 -26.16 -0.48 -2.47
N ASP A 258 -25.18 -0.78 -1.62
CA ASP A 258 -24.38 0.18 -0.88
C ASP A 258 -23.03 -0.40 -0.41
N TRP A 259 -22.21 0.45 0.22
CA TRP A 259 -20.91 0.05 0.76
C TRP A 259 -21.01 -1.02 1.85
N PRO A 260 -21.88 -0.91 2.89
CA PRO A 260 -21.99 -1.96 3.90
C PRO A 260 -22.24 -3.37 3.34
N ALA A 261 -23.11 -3.49 2.32
CA ALA A 261 -23.35 -4.78 1.66
C ALA A 261 -22.10 -5.29 0.90
N ALA A 262 -21.40 -4.42 0.17
CA ALA A 262 -20.16 -4.77 -0.53
C ALA A 262 -19.01 -5.12 0.44
N ALA A 263 -18.84 -4.37 1.53
CA ALA A 263 -17.81 -4.62 2.55
C ALA A 263 -18.05 -5.95 3.27
N ALA A 264 -19.32 -6.28 3.59
CA ALA A 264 -19.68 -7.57 4.15
C ALA A 264 -19.41 -8.72 3.17
N ASP A 265 -19.67 -8.53 1.87
CA ASP A 265 -19.36 -9.53 0.84
C ASP A 265 -17.86 -9.72 0.65
N LEU A 266 -17.10 -8.63 0.53
CA LEU A 266 -15.64 -8.66 0.51
C LEU A 266 -15.11 -9.44 1.72
N GLY A 267 -15.59 -9.11 2.92
CA GLY A 267 -15.13 -9.72 4.15
C GLY A 267 -15.41 -11.22 4.23
N ARG A 268 -16.56 -11.69 3.70
CA ARG A 268 -16.83 -13.14 3.57
C ARG A 268 -15.88 -13.83 2.61
N ARG A 269 -15.56 -13.22 1.46
CA ARG A 269 -14.66 -13.83 0.45
C ARG A 269 -13.23 -13.97 0.96
N VAL A 270 -12.78 -13.01 1.77
CA VAL A 270 -11.38 -12.92 2.23
C VAL A 270 -11.20 -13.38 3.67
N GLY A 271 -12.27 -13.64 4.43
CA GLY A 271 -12.19 -14.08 5.83
C GLY A 271 -11.71 -12.99 6.81
N VAL A 272 -11.76 -11.72 6.41
CA VAL A 272 -11.40 -10.55 7.24
C VAL A 272 -12.56 -9.57 7.18
N ALA A 273 -13.17 -9.23 8.32
CA ALA A 273 -14.24 -8.23 8.35
C ALA A 273 -13.71 -6.85 7.93
N VAL A 274 -14.42 -6.15 7.05
CA VAL A 274 -14.05 -4.83 6.52
C VAL A 274 -15.09 -3.79 6.91
N ALA A 275 -14.64 -2.62 7.36
CA ALA A 275 -15.49 -1.47 7.74
C ALA A 275 -16.01 -0.70 6.52
#